data_AF-A0A7C3G1B4-F1
#
_entry.id   AF-A0A7C3G1B4-F1
#
_cell.length_a   1.000
_cell.length_b   1.000
_cell.length_c   1.000
_cell.angle_alpha   90.00
_cell.angle_beta   90.00
_cell.angle_gamma   90.00
#
_symmetry.space_group_name_H-M   'P 1'
#
loop_
_entity.id
_entity.type
_entity.pdbx_description
1 polymer ?
#
loop_
_entity_poly.entity_id
_entity_poly.type
_entity_poly.pdbx_seq_one_letter_code
_entity_poly.pdbx_strand_id
1 'polypeptide(L)' 'MAFDVGDQVIYEDKGIDGERIKGVIIDIWKNNRKKITNYFVMLDSGIYVQITSHNLKWNKVEAPALIPA' A
#
# COMPACT_ATOMS: atom_id res chain seq x y z
N MET A 1 -8.74 8.51 3.77
CA MET A 1 -9.12 7.54 2.72
C MET A 1 -8.88 6.13 3.26
N ALA A 2 -9.79 5.20 3.00
CA ALA A 2 -9.55 3.78 3.26
C ALA A 2 -8.89 3.16 2.01
N PHE A 3 -7.92 2.27 2.22
CA PHE A 3 -7.32 1.49 1.14
C PHE A 3 -8.06 0.17 1.00
N ASP A 4 -8.22 -0.28 -0.22
CA ASP A 4 -8.84 -1.56 -0.56
C ASP A 4 -7.84 -2.51 -1.23
N VAL A 5 -8.20 -3.80 -1.25
CA VAL A 5 -7.42 -4.79 -2.01
C VAL A 5 -7.46 -4.42 -3.49
N GLY A 6 -6.29 -4.41 -4.12
CA GLY A 6 -6.08 -3.96 -5.51
C GLY A 6 -5.64 -2.51 -5.63
N ASP A 7 -5.70 -1.71 -4.57
CA ASP A 7 -5.17 -0.34 -4.60
C ASP A 7 -3.65 -0.36 -4.83
N GLN A 8 -3.19 0.48 -5.75
CA GLN A 8 -1.77 0.80 -5.92
C GLN A 8 -1.32 1.82 -4.91
N VAL A 9 -0.14 1.56 -4.36
CA VAL A 9 0.39 2.25 -3.22
C VAL A 9 1.92 2.48 -3.48
N ILE A 10 2.51 3.66 -3.18
CA ILE A 10 3.97 3.93 -2.88
C ILE A 10 4.37 4.14 -1.36
N TYR A 11 5.12 3.22 -0.71
CA TYR A 11 5.52 3.35 0.72
C TYR A 11 6.95 3.76 0.86
N GLU A 12 7.24 4.43 1.97
CA GLU A 12 8.59 4.81 2.36
C GLU A 12 9.13 3.79 3.36
N ASP A 13 10.12 3.00 2.94
CA ASP A 13 10.82 2.08 3.85
C ASP A 13 11.87 2.83 4.65
N LYS A 14 11.61 3.03 5.94
CA LYS A 14 12.56 3.69 6.85
C LYS A 14 13.77 2.82 7.20
N GLY A 15 13.74 1.52 6.91
CA GLY A 15 14.88 0.62 7.09
C GLY A 15 15.91 0.72 5.97
N ILE A 16 15.51 1.23 4.80
CA ILE A 16 16.34 1.38 3.60
C ILE A 16 16.36 2.86 3.19
N ASP A 17 16.82 3.72 4.10
CA ASP A 17 17.12 5.14 3.83
C ASP A 17 15.96 5.96 3.21
N GLY A 18 14.71 5.58 3.49
CA GLY A 18 13.53 6.29 2.97
C GLY A 18 13.23 6.00 1.51
N GLU A 19 13.67 4.85 0.98
CA GLU A 19 13.33 4.41 -0.36
C GLU A 19 11.80 4.32 -0.53
N ARG A 20 11.32 4.90 -1.64
CA ARG A 20 9.89 4.89 -2.01
C ARG A 20 9.61 3.73 -2.94
N ILE A 21 8.93 2.72 -2.42
CA ILE A 21 8.69 1.47 -3.13
C ILE A 21 7.20 1.36 -3.48
N LYS A 22 6.94 1.04 -4.75
CA LYS A 22 5.58 0.87 -5.28
C LYS A 22 5.13 -0.59 -5.18
N GLY A 23 3.85 -0.79 -4.89
CA GLY A 23 3.22 -2.10 -4.92
C GLY A 23 1.70 -2.02 -4.95
N VAL A 24 1.08 -3.19 -4.84
CA VAL A 24 -0.37 -3.40 -4.83
C VAL A 24 -0.77 -4.09 -3.53
N ILE A 25 -1.80 -3.59 -2.86
CA ILE A 25 -2.38 -4.27 -1.69
C ILE A 25 -3.08 -5.54 -2.17
N ILE A 26 -2.66 -6.69 -1.65
CA ILE A 26 -3.26 -7.99 -1.98
C ILE A 26 -4.08 -8.57 -0.83
N ASP A 27 -3.84 -8.12 0.41
CA ASP A 27 -4.64 -8.51 1.58
C ASP A 27 -4.62 -7.41 2.66
N ILE A 28 -5.66 -7.36 3.49
CA ILE A 28 -5.84 -6.37 4.55
C ILE A 28 -6.23 -7.07 5.84
N TRP A 29 -5.34 -7.00 6.84
CA TRP A 29 -5.56 -7.64 8.12
C TRP A 29 -6.29 -6.71 9.07
N LYS A 30 -7.33 -7.24 9.71
CA LYS A 30 -8.17 -6.51 10.66
C LYS A 30 -8.21 -7.23 11.99
N ASN A 31 -8.21 -6.48 13.08
CA ASN A 31 -8.44 -7.04 14.41
C ASN A 31 -9.93 -7.35 14.65
N ASN A 32 -10.25 -7.94 15.82
CA ASN A 32 -11.63 -8.29 16.21
C ASN A 32 -12.59 -7.08 16.28
N ARG A 33 -12.07 -5.85 16.29
CA ARG A 33 -12.85 -4.61 16.24
C ARG A 33 -12.97 -4.06 14.81
N LYS A 34 -12.65 -4.86 13.79
CA LYS A 34 -12.63 -4.50 12.37
C LYS A 34 -11.66 -3.35 12.02
N LYS A 35 -10.69 -3.03 12.89
CA LYS A 35 -9.67 -2.00 12.60
C LYS A 35 -8.52 -2.62 11.84
N ILE A 36 -8.04 -1.93 10.81
CA ILE A 36 -6.91 -2.38 9.99
C ILE A 36 -5.63 -2.31 10.82
N THR A 37 -4.94 -3.45 10.95
CA THR A 37 -3.66 -3.55 11.64
C THR A 37 -2.50 -3.53 10.65
N ASN A 38 -2.66 -4.25 9.53
CA ASN A 38 -1.60 -4.45 8.54
C ASN A 38 -2.18 -4.55 7.14
N TYR A 39 -1.33 -4.24 6.17
CA TYR A 39 -1.56 -4.46 4.76
C TYR A 39 -0.50 -5.42 4.26
N PHE A 40 -0.90 -6.36 3.43
CA PHE A 40 0.01 -7.23 2.71
C PHE A 40 0.11 -6.71 1.28
N VAL A 41 1.32 -6.34 0.88
CA VAL A 41 1.58 -5.65 -0.38
C VAL A 41 2.55 -6.48 -1.21
N MET A 42 2.18 -6.71 -2.46
CA MET A 42 3.08 -7.24 -3.47
C MET A 42 3.75 -6.05 -4.17
N LEU A 43 5.06 -5.96 -4.06
CA LEU A 43 5.86 -4.91 -4.67
C LEU A 43 6.03 -5.17 -6.17
N ASP A 44 6.29 -4.12 -6.93
CA ASP A 44 6.57 -4.24 -8.37
C ASP A 44 7.82 -5.09 -8.64
N SER A 45 8.72 -5.23 -7.66
CA SER A 45 9.87 -6.14 -7.68
C SER A 45 9.51 -7.62 -7.52
N GLY A 46 8.25 -7.95 -7.25
CA GLY A 46 7.76 -9.30 -6.95
C GLY A 46 7.95 -9.74 -5.50
N ILE A 47 8.50 -8.87 -4.64
CA ILE A 47 8.67 -9.13 -3.21
C ILE A 47 7.34 -8.90 -2.47
N TYR A 48 7.05 -9.74 -1.49
CA TYR A 48 5.89 -9.58 -0.61
C TYR A 48 6.30 -8.97 0.72
N VAL A 49 5.63 -7.91 1.13
CA VAL A 49 5.91 -7.20 2.38
C VAL A 49 4.66 -6.98 3.20
N GLN A 50 4.82 -7.02 4.52
CA GLN A 50 3.77 -6.69 5.47
C GLN A 50 4.03 -5.29 6.04
N ILE A 51 3.09 -4.38 5.82
CA ILE A 51 3.21 -2.98 6.23
C ILE A 51 2.21 -2.71 7.34
N THR A 52 2.66 -2.20 8.48
CA THR A 52 1.78 -1.82 9.59
C THR A 52 1.01 -0.55 9.25
N SER A 53 -0.27 -0.47 9.65
CA SER A 53 -1.17 0.61 9.25
C SER A 53 -0.71 2.02 9.64
N HIS A 54 0.13 2.17 10.67
CA HIS A 54 0.70 3.45 11.12
C HIS A 54 1.99 3.85 10.39
N ASN A 55 2.68 2.91 9.74
CA ASN A 55 3.84 3.20 8.90
C ASN A 55 3.44 3.53 7.47
N LEU A 56 2.15 3.41 7.14
CA LEU A 56 1.64 3.80 5.85
C LEU A 56 1.59 5.35 5.73
N LYS A 57 2.65 5.97 5.20
CA LYS A 57 2.60 7.33 4.63
C LYS A 57 2.37 7.20 3.12
N TRP A 58 1.18 7.55 2.59
CA TRP A 58 0.90 7.36 1.16
C TRP A 58 0.16 8.52 0.54
N ASN A 59 0.64 8.84 -0.66
CA ASN A 59 -0.18 9.38 -1.73
C ASN A 59 -0.87 8.19 -2.40
N LYS A 60 -2.20 8.12 -2.39
CA LYS A 60 -2.93 7.17 -3.25
C LYS A 60 -2.50 7.50 -4.68
N VAL A 61 -1.93 6.54 -5.41
CA VAL A 61 -1.64 6.76 -6.83
C VAL A 61 -3.00 6.74 -7.49
N GLU A 62 -3.59 7.92 -7.71
CA GLU A 62 -4.75 8.02 -8.59
C GLU A 62 -4.31 7.44 -9.93
N ALA A 63 -5.07 6.44 -10.40
CA ALA A 63 -4.87 5.94 -11.75
C ALA A 63 -4.87 7.15 -12.70
N PRO A 64 -3.94 7.22 -13.67
CA PRO A 64 -3.96 8.32 -14.63
C PRO A 64 -5.35 8.37 -15.23
N ALA A 65 -6.04 9.51 -15.05
CA ALA A 65 -7.33 9.72 -15.68
C ALA A 65 -7.14 9.45 -17.17
N LEU A 66 -7.78 8.39 -17.68
CA LEU A 66 -7.84 8.16 -19.11
C LEU A 66 -8.54 9.38 -19.69
N ILE A 67 -7.77 10.32 -20.26
CA ILE A 67 -8.33 11.44 -20.99
C ILE A 67 -9.01 10.79 -22.20
N PRO A 68 -10.35 10.85 -22.33
CA PRO A 68 -10.99 10.36 -23.53
C PRO A 68 -10.48 11.17 -24.73
N ALA A 69 -10.08 10.45 -25.78
CA ALA A 69 -9.62 11.02 -27.05
C ALA A 69 -10.71 11.80 -27.78
#